data_AF-A0A6A6D8E3-F1
#
_entry.id   AF-A0A6A6D8E3-F1
#
_cell.length_a   1.000
_cell.length_b   1.000
_cell.length_c   1.000
_cell.angle_alpha   90.00
_cell.angle_beta   90.00
_cell.angle_gamma   90.00
#
_symmetry.space_group_name_H-M   'P 1'
#
loop_
_entity.id
_entity.type
_entity.pdbx_description
1 polymer ?
#
loop_
_entity_poly.entity_id
_entity_poly.type
_entity_poly.pdbx_seq_one_letter_code
_entity_poly.pdbx_strand_id
1 'polypeptide(L)' 'MSDKELRLLALDGGGIRGLSTLILEQLMEAVNPDSPPKPCDYFDMMGGTR' A
#
# COMPACT_ATOMS: atom_id res chain seq x y z
N MET A 1 -19.07 -10.65 15.60
CA MET A 1 -17.77 -10.01 15.31
C MET A 1 -17.80 -9.66 13.84
N SER A 2 -17.72 -8.38 13.49
CA SER A 2 -17.70 -7.94 12.10
C SER A 2 -16.45 -8.52 11.44
N ASP A 3 -16.65 -9.36 10.43
CA ASP A 3 -15.61 -9.93 9.56
C ASP A 3 -14.97 -8.76 8.79
N LYS A 4 -13.99 -8.09 9.41
CA LYS A 4 -13.22 -7.04 8.73
C LYS A 4 -12.21 -7.75 7.84
N GLU A 5 -12.36 -7.61 6.52
CA GLU A 5 -11.34 -8.06 5.58
C GLU A 5 -10.00 -7.37 5.90
N LEU A 6 -8.97 -8.19 6.12
CA LEU A 6 -7.61 -7.76 6.39
C LEU A 6 -6.95 -7.26 5.09
N ARG A 7 -6.33 -6.08 5.15
CA ARG A 7 -5.59 -5.49 4.02
C ARG A 7 -4.10 -5.50 4.32
N LEU A 8 -3.36 -6.33 3.60
CA LEU A 8 -1.91 -6.54 3.77
C LEU A 8 -1.16 -6.05 2.53
N LEU A 9 -0.07 -5.31 2.73
CA LEU A 9 0.85 -4.90 1.67
C LEU A 9 2.21 -5.59 1.85
N ALA A 10 2.71 -6.22 0.79
CA ALA A 10 4.05 -6.82 0.74
C ALA A 10 4.86 -6.23 -0.41
N LEU A 11 6.03 -5.65 -0.11
CA LEU A 11 6.96 -5.09 -1.07
C LEU A 11 8.18 -6.00 -1.20
N ASP A 12 8.39 -6.60 -2.37
CA ASP A 12 9.60 -7.38 -2.64
C ASP A 12 10.78 -6.47 -3.02
N GLY A 13 11.96 -6.77 -2.49
CA GLY A 13 13.19 -5.99 -2.64
C GLY A 13 13.86 -6.08 -4.01
N GLY A 14 13.38 -6.96 -4.90
CA GLY A 14 13.94 -7.20 -6.23
C GLY A 14 13.74 -6.10 -7.29
N GLY A 15 13.35 -4.87 -6.91
CA GLY A 15 12.94 -3.80 -7.83
C GLY A 15 13.97 -2.68 -8.06
N ILE A 16 13.71 -1.85 -9.08
CA ILE A 16 14.42 -0.57 -9.27
C ILE A 16 14.10 0.33 -8.06
N ARG A 17 15.13 0.81 -7.37
CA ARG A 17 15.00 1.71 -6.20
C ARG A 17 14.03 2.87 -6.51
N GLY A 18 12.92 2.93 -5.76
CA GLY A 18 11.91 3.99 -5.85
C GLY A 18 10.67 3.65 -6.70
N LEU A 19 10.70 2.58 -7.49
CA LEU A 19 9.54 2.19 -8.31
C LEU A 19 8.38 1.67 -7.44
N SER A 20 8.70 0.97 -6.35
CA SER A 20 7.71 0.53 -5.35
C SER A 20 7.00 1.71 -4.67
N THR A 21 7.71 2.81 -4.43
CA THR A 21 7.12 4.04 -3.88
C THR A 21 6.15 4.67 -4.87
N LEU A 22 6.55 4.79 -6.14
CA LEU A 22 5.71 5.36 -7.19
C LEU A 22 4.43 4.53 -7.42
N ILE A 23 4.54 3.20 -7.42
CA ILE A 23 3.39 2.31 -7.52
C ILE A 23 2.46 2.47 -6.32
N LEU A 24 3.01 2.60 -5.11
CA LEU A 24 2.21 2.79 -3.90
C LEU A 24 1.44 4.11 -3.93
N GLU A 25 2.04 5.19 -4.42
CA GLU A 25 1.37 6.48 -4.61
C GLU A 25 0.19 6.35 -5.59
N GLN A 26 0.41 5.78 -6.77
CA GLN A 26 -0.64 5.55 -7.77
C GLN A 26 -1.74 4.63 -7.24
N LEU A 27 -1.41 3.63 -6.41
CA LEU A 27 -2.38 2.75 -5.78
C LEU A 27 -3.28 3.52 -4.81
N MET A 28 -2.73 4.46 -4.04
CA MET A 28 -3.53 5.28 -3.12
C MET A 28 -4.43 6.27 -3.85
N GLU A 29 -3.96 6.83 -4.96
CA GLU A 29 -4.79 7.62 -5.87
C GLU A 29 -5.92 6.79 -6.48
N ALA A 30 -5.66 5.53 -6.86
CA ALA A 30 -6.69 4.64 -7.38
C ALA A 30 -7.75 4.25 -6.34
N VAL A 31 -7.38 4.23 -5.05
CA VAL A 31 -8.31 3.96 -3.94
C VAL A 31 -9.26 5.14 -3.71
N ASN A 32 -8.73 6.37 -3.70
CA ASN A 32 -9.54 7.58 -3.63
C ASN A 32 -8.82 8.73 -4.33
N PRO A 33 -9.23 9.12 -5.55
CA PRO A 33 -8.52 10.12 -6.34
C PRO A 33 -8.68 11.55 -5.76
N ASP A 34 -9.79 11.84 -5.09
CA ASP A 34 -10.06 13.17 -4.54
C ASP A 34 -9.36 13.39 -3.17
N SER A 35 -9.14 12.31 -2.44
CA SER A 35 -8.44 12.34 -1.15
C SER A 35 -7.74 11.01 -0.88
N PRO A 36 -6.56 10.79 -1.49
CA PRO A 36 -5.82 9.55 -1.35
C PRO A 36 -5.51 9.27 0.14
N PRO A 37 -5.87 8.10 0.68
CA PRO A 37 -5.54 7.78 2.06
C PRO A 37 -4.03 7.57 2.19
N LYS A 38 -3.50 7.76 3.40
CA LYS A 38 -2.14 7.30 3.67
C LYS A 38 -2.13 5.78 3.68
N PRO A 39 -1.07 5.12 3.17
CA PRO A 39 -0.96 3.67 3.22
C PRO A 39 -1.16 3.08 4.62
N CYS A 40 -0.69 3.76 5.66
CA CYS A 40 -0.86 3.33 7.06
C CYS A 40 -2.31 3.42 7.58
N ASP A 41 -3.16 4.23 6.95
CA ASP A 41 -4.56 4.36 7.31
C ASP A 41 -5.43 3.35 6.52
N TYR A 42 -4.87 2.76 5.46
CA TYR A 42 -5.56 1.83 4.57
C TYR A 42 -5.17 0.36 4.79
N PHE A 43 -3.88 0.08 5.01
CA PHE A 43 -3.35 -1.26 5.22
C PHE A 43 -3.16 -1.53 6.71
N ASP A 44 -3.68 -2.67 7.17
CA ASP A 44 -3.54 -3.11 8.57
C ASP A 44 -2.10 -3.58 8.87
N MET A 45 -1.36 -4.00 7.82
CA MET A 45 0.06 -4.36 7.93
C MET A 45 0.78 -4.12 6.60
N MET A 46 2.00 -3.60 6.68
CA MET A 46 2.90 -3.40 5.55
C MET A 46 4.25 -4.07 5.86
N GLY A 47 4.73 -4.91 4.95
CA GLY A 47 6.03 -5.58 5.05
C GLY A 47 6.84 -5.44 3.77
N GLY A 48 8.16 -5.49 3.87
CA GLY A 48 9.00 -5.53 2.68
C GLY A 48 10.40 -6.08 2.93
N THR A 49 11.03 -6.56 1.87
CA THR A 49 12.41 -7.07 1.84
C THR A 49 13.36 -6.05 1.19
N ARG A 50 14.67 -6.23 1.37
CA ARG A 50 15.70 -5.39 0.74
C ARG A 50 15.98 -5.79 -0.68
#